data_AF-A0A7X3ATZ9-F1
#
_entry.id   AF-A0A7X3ATZ9-F1
#
_cell.length_a   1.000
_cell.length_b   1.000
_cell.length_c   1.000
_cell.angle_alpha   90.00
_cell.angle_beta   90.00
_cell.angle_gamma   90.00
#
_symmetry.space_group_name_H-M   'P 1'
#
loop_
_entity.id
_entity.type
_entity.pdbx_description
1 polymer ?
#
loop_
_entity_poly.entity_id
_entity_poly.type
_entity_poly.pdbx_seq_one_letter_code
_entity_poly.pdbx_strand_id
1 'polypeptide(L)'
;MDLSQKIIAAILAGFFLVALIRVFSSPFRLALKLLLNTLLGFLALGAVRLTAGLTGIALGLNLWNALVIAVLGLPGFVLLLLVQWVL
;
A
#
# COMPACT_ATOMS: atom_id res chain seq x y z
N MET A 1 9.65 -45.14 -14.50
CA MET A 1 10.54 -43.96 -14.49
C MET A 1 11.81 -44.37 -13.80
N ASP A 2 12.92 -44.36 -14.52
CA ASP A 2 14.23 -44.70 -13.96
C ASP A 2 14.61 -43.71 -12.86
N LEU A 3 15.39 -44.18 -11.88
CA LEU A 3 15.78 -43.40 -10.71
C LEU A 3 16.44 -42.07 -11.10
N SER A 4 17.24 -42.07 -12.17
CA SER A 4 17.87 -40.88 -12.74
C SER A 4 16.87 -39.83 -13.22
N GLN A 5 15.75 -40.24 -13.86
CA GLN A 5 14.72 -39.31 -14.30
C GLN A 5 13.99 -38.66 -13.13
N LYS A 6 13.76 -39.41 -12.04
CA LYS A 6 13.14 -38.85 -10.82
C LYS A 6 14.04 -37.82 -10.16
N ILE A 7 15.35 -38.07 -10.11
CA ILE A 7 16.33 -37.12 -9.53
C ILE A 7 16.38 -35.84 -10.36
N ILE A 8 16.44 -35.94 -11.69
CA ILE A 8 16.45 -34.77 -12.58
C ILE A 8 15.14 -33.98 -12.44
N ALA A 9 13.99 -34.65 -12.45
CA ALA A 9 12.69 -34.01 -12.28
C ALA A 9 12.56 -33.31 -10.91
N ALA A 10 13.08 -33.91 -9.84
CA ALA A 10 13.07 -33.31 -8.51
C ALA A 10 13.93 -32.04 -8.43
N ILE A 11 15.12 -32.04 -9.04
CA ILE A 11 16.00 -30.87 -9.11
C ILE A 11 15.34 -29.76 -9.93
N LEU A 12 14.75 -30.09 -11.09
CA LEU A 12 14.04 -29.14 -11.94
C LEU A 12 12.83 -28.52 -11.23
N ALA A 13 12.02 -29.35 -10.56
CA ALA A 13 10.88 -28.89 -9.78
C ALA A 13 11.31 -27.99 -8.60
N GLY A 14 12.38 -28.34 -7.89
CA GLY A 14 12.96 -27.53 -6.83
C GLY A 14 13.46 -26.17 -7.33
N PHE A 15 14.18 -26.16 -8.45
CA PHE A 15 14.64 -24.93 -9.08
C PHE A 15 13.48 -24.04 -9.52
N PHE A 16 12.45 -24.63 -10.14
CA PHE A 16 11.27 -23.92 -10.59
C PHE A 16 10.50 -23.29 -9.42
N LEU A 17 10.35 -24.01 -8.30
CA LEU A 17 9.75 -23.49 -7.07
C LEU A 17 10.52 -22.28 -6.51
N VAL A 18 11.84 -22.38 -6.43
CA VAL A 18 12.67 -21.27 -5.93
C VAL A 18 12.59 -20.06 -6.87
N ALA A 19 12.61 -20.29 -8.19
CA ALA A 19 12.45 -19.22 -9.18
C ALA A 19 11.09 -18.53 -9.04
N LEU A 20 10.02 -19.30 -8.88
CA LEU A 20 8.66 -18.78 -8.66
C LEU A 20 8.62 -17.90 -7.40
N ILE A 21 9.08 -18.42 -6.26
CA ILE A 21 9.12 -17.67 -5.00
C ILE A 21 9.91 -16.37 -5.16
N ARG A 22 11.05 -16.41 -5.83
CA ARG A 22 11.90 -15.22 -6.01
C ARG A 22 11.24 -14.17 -6.90
N VAL A 23 10.64 -14.58 -8.02
CA VAL A 23 9.91 -13.68 -8.93
C VAL A 23 8.72 -13.03 -8.24
N PHE A 24 7.94 -13.78 -7.47
CA PHE A 24 6.77 -13.24 -6.77
C PHE A 24 7.10 -12.52 -5.46
N SER A 25 8.28 -12.73 -4.87
CA SER A 25 8.66 -12.06 -3.61
C SER A 25 8.87 -10.55 -3.75
N SER A 26 9.37 -10.07 -4.89
CA SER A 26 9.54 -8.63 -5.16
C SER A 26 8.20 -7.88 -5.26
N PRO A 27 7.22 -8.30 -6.09
CA PRO A 27 5.92 -7.64 -6.14
C PRO A 27 5.14 -7.80 -4.84
N PHE A 28 5.29 -8.92 -4.12
CA PHE A 28 4.62 -9.11 -2.83
C PHE A 28 5.11 -8.13 -1.75
N ARG A 29 6.42 -7.84 -1.69
CA ARG A 29 6.96 -6.81 -0.78
C ARG A 29 6.45 -5.42 -1.11
N LEU A 30 6.34 -5.10 -2.40
CA LEU A 30 5.77 -3.83 -2.85
C LEU A 30 4.30 -3.70 -2.45
N ALA A 31 3.51 -4.74 -2.72
CA ALA A 31 2.10 -4.79 -2.32
C ALA A 31 1.92 -4.65 -0.80
N LEU A 32 2.73 -5.36 -0.01
CA LEU A 32 2.73 -5.22 1.45
C LEU A 32 3.10 -3.81 1.90
N LYS A 33 4.13 -3.20 1.32
CA LYS A 33 4.55 -1.83 1.67
C LYS A 33 3.47 -0.82 1.32
N LEU A 34 2.82 -0.98 0.17
CA LEU A 34 1.68 -0.18 -0.25
C LEU A 34 0.51 -0.33 0.71
N LEU A 35 0.18 -1.56 1.09
CA LEU A 35 -0.92 -1.90 1.99
C LEU A 35 -0.69 -1.37 3.41
N LEU A 36 0.54 -1.44 3.91
CA LEU A 36 0.92 -0.83 5.19
C LEU A 36 0.84 0.69 5.13
N ASN A 37 1.33 1.31 4.05
CA ASN A 37 1.26 2.76 3.88
C ASN A 37 -0.19 3.26 3.78
N THR A 38 -1.09 2.54 3.09
CA THR A 38 -2.52 2.90 3.03
C THR A 38 -3.21 2.69 4.37
N LEU A 39 -2.89 1.63 5.13
CA LEU A 39 -3.38 1.44 6.49
C LEU A 39 -2.98 2.59 7.41
N LEU A 40 -1.69 2.99 7.38
CA LEU A 40 -1.19 4.12 8.15
C LEU A 40 -1.86 5.43 7.72
N GLY A 41 -2.07 5.65 6.41
CA GLY A 41 -2.82 6.80 5.90
C GLY A 41 -4.27 6.83 6.39
N PHE A 42 -4.94 5.69 6.41
CA PHE A 42 -6.30 5.55 6.96
C PHE A 42 -6.36 5.81 8.48
N LEU A 43 -5.38 5.30 9.23
CA LEU A 43 -5.27 5.55 10.66
C LEU A 43 -5.02 7.03 10.95
N ALA A 44 -4.16 7.69 10.16
CA ALA A 44 -3.93 9.13 10.27
C ALA A 44 -5.20 9.93 9.96
N LEU A 45 -5.96 9.57 8.92
CA LEU A 45 -7.26 10.18 8.62
C LEU A 45 -8.27 9.96 9.75
N GLY A 46 -8.28 8.77 10.36
CA GLY A 46 -9.09 8.47 11.54
C GLY A 46 -8.72 9.35 12.74
N ALA A 47 -7.44 9.51 13.02
CA ALA A 47 -6.95 10.37 14.10
C ALA A 47 -7.31 11.85 13.87
N VAL A 48 -7.17 12.35 12.64
CA VAL A 48 -7.59 13.72 12.27
C VAL A 48 -9.10 13.88 12.39
N ARG A 49 -9.90 12.87 12.03
CA ARG A 49 -11.35 12.90 12.26
C ARG A 49 -11.75 12.97 13.73
N LEU A 50 -10.97 12.38 14.63
CA LEU A 50 -11.19 12.47 16.08
C LEU A 50 -10.84 13.87 16.62
N THR A 51 -9.85 14.54 16.04
CA THR A 51 -9.46 15.92 16.40
C THR A 51 -10.20 16.99 15.58
N ALA A 52 -11.01 16.60 14.59
CA ALA A 52 -11.83 17.51 13.78
C ALA A 52 -12.88 18.26 14.61
N GLY A 53 -13.36 17.66 15.72
CA GLY A 53 -14.28 18.32 16.65
C GLY A 53 -13.65 19.48 17.44
N LEU A 54 -12.31 19.53 17.53
CA LEU A 54 -11.56 20.56 18.25
C LEU A 54 -10.98 21.63 17.33
N THR A 55 -10.76 21.31 16.04
CA THR A 55 -10.05 22.18 15.09
C THR A 55 -10.97 22.85 14.07
N GLY A 56 -12.20 22.37 13.88
CA GLY A 56 -13.12 22.91 12.86
C GLY A 56 -12.69 22.63 11.41
N ILE A 57 -11.52 22.02 11.20
CA ILE A 57 -11.00 21.63 9.90
C ILE A 57 -11.60 20.28 9.53
N ALA A 58 -12.82 20.32 9.01
CA ALA A 58 -13.42 19.19 8.32
C ALA A 58 -12.99 19.23 6.85
N LEU A 59 -11.84 18.65 6.52
CA LEU A 59 -11.66 18.14 5.15
C LEU A 59 -12.74 17.07 4.98
N GLY A 60 -13.88 17.47 4.41
CA GLY A 60 -15.01 16.57 4.19
C GLY A 60 -14.52 15.34 3.43
N LEU A 61 -14.97 14.15 3.86
CA LEU A 61 -14.74 12.91 3.12
C LEU A 61 -15.56 12.93 1.84
N ASN A 62 -15.12 13.71 0.86
CA ASN A 62 -15.63 13.66 -0.50
C ASN A 62 -14.67 12.81 -1.35
N LEU A 63 -15.22 12.24 -2.43
CA LEU A 63 -14.47 11.37 -3.34
C LEU A 63 -13.22 12.07 -3.91
N TRP A 64 -13.32 13.40 -4.08
CA TRP A 64 -12.27 14.25 -4.62
C TRP A 64 -11.06 14.39 -3.69
N ASN A 65 -11.25 14.76 -2.42
CA ASN A 65 -10.19 14.87 -1.42
C ASN A 65 -9.55 13.50 -1.14
N ALA A 66 -10.36 12.44 -1.12
CA ALA A 66 -9.87 11.08 -0.97
C ALA A 66 -8.97 10.65 -2.14
N LEU A 67 -9.30 11.00 -3.38
CA LEU A 67 -8.46 10.75 -4.55
C LEU A 67 -7.13 11.51 -4.48
N VAL A 68 -7.17 12.80 -4.12
CA VAL A 68 -5.96 13.63 -3.99
C VAL A 68 -5.02 13.06 -2.92
N ILE A 69 -5.56 12.64 -1.77
CA ILE A 69 -4.77 12.01 -0.71
C ILE A 69 -4.31 10.60 -1.10
N ALA A 70 -5.09 9.84 -1.88
CA ALA A 70 -4.69 8.51 -2.35
C ALA A 70 -3.54 8.57 -3.37
N VAL A 71 -3.53 9.57 -4.25
CA VAL A 71 -2.47 9.74 -5.27
C VAL A 71 -1.21 10.37 -4.67
N LEU A 72 -1.36 11.39 -3.82
CA LEU A 72 -0.22 12.17 -3.31
C LEU A 72 0.19 11.79 -1.88
N GLY A 73 -0.60 11.01 -1.15
CA GLY A 73 -0.30 10.64 0.24
C GLY A 73 -0.29 11.83 1.20
N LEU A 74 0.66 11.83 2.14
CA LEU A 74 0.84 12.88 3.14
C LEU A 74 1.04 14.30 2.54
N PRO A 75 1.84 14.51 1.47
CA PRO A 75 1.93 15.84 0.85
C PRO A 75 0.61 16.27 0.18
N GLY A 76 -0.22 15.34 -0.29
CA GLY A 76 -1.58 15.64 -0.77
C GLY A 76 -2.48 16.19 0.33
N PHE A 77 -2.37 15.64 1.53
CA PHE A 77 -3.07 16.17 2.71
C PHE A 77 -2.60 17.59 3.07
N VAL A 78 -1.29 17.84 3.07
CA VAL A 78 -0.72 19.19 3.33
C VAL A 78 -1.20 20.21 2.29
N LEU A 79 -1.26 19.83 1.01
CA LEU A 79 -1.76 20.68 -0.06
C LEU A 79 -3.23 21.04 0.12
N LEU A 80 -4.09 20.07 0.45
CA LEU A 80 -5.51 20.33 0.71
C LEU A 80 -5.70 21.24 1.92
N LEU A 81 -4.88 21.08 2.95
CA LEU A 81 -4.93 21.91 4.15
C LEU A 81 -4.51 23.36 3.85
N LEU A 82 -3.49 23.56 3.01
CA LEU A 82 -3.08 24.88 2.53
C LEU A 82 -4.15 25.52 1.64
N VAL A 83 -4.77 24.75 0.75
CA VAL A 83 -5.86 25.24 -0.12
C VAL A 83 -7.07 25.68 0.71
N GLN A 84 -7.45 24.91 1.74
CA GLN A 84 -8.52 25.27 2.66
C GLN A 84 -8.18 26.51 3.52
N TRP A 85 -6.90 26.80 3.74
CA TRP A 85 -6.48 28.00 4.46
C TRP A 85 -6.51 29.27 3.61
N VAL A 86 -6.47 29.14 2.28
CA VAL A 86 -6.46 30.28 1.34
C VAL A 86 -7.86 30.65 0.85
N LEU A 87 -8.78 29.69 0.80
CA LEU A 87 -10.19 29.84 0.40
C LEU A 87 -11.10 30.17 1.58
#